data_AF-A0A7S3ICB9-F1
#
_entry.id   AF-A0A7S3ICB9-F1
#
_cell.length_a   1.000
_cell.length_b   1.000
_cell.length_c   1.000
_cell.angle_alpha   90.00
_cell.angle_beta   90.00
_cell.angle_gamma   90.00
#
_symmetry.space_group_name_H-M   'P 1'
#
loop_
_entity.id
_entity.type
_entity.pdbx_description
1 polymer ?
#
loop_
_entity_poly.entity_id
_entity_poly.type
_entity_poly.pdbx_seq_one_letter_code
_entity_poly.pdbx_strand_id
1 'polypeptide(L)'
;MNTCYLKESAYIFKTVLGNIGFTSGLNYWEILPENTTENEMKVGISCGEDFSMDSAFCDYNHGWAFYGLGSIRHGSNSAGQNYGRKFKNSGVLGLYLDMNKGTISFSLDGQNLGIAFNDKQ
;
A
#
# COMPACT_ATOMS: atom_id res chain seq x y z
N MET A 1 -40.48 -19.51 12.63
CA MET A 1 -40.18 -18.35 11.76
C MET A 1 -38.68 -18.21 11.74
N ASN A 2 -38.05 -18.31 10.56
CA ASN A 2 -36.61 -18.16 10.44
C ASN A 2 -36.35 -16.78 9.88
N THR A 3 -35.83 -15.88 10.71
CA THR A 3 -35.43 -14.54 10.31
C THR A 3 -33.97 -14.57 9.89
N CYS A 4 -33.67 -14.05 8.71
CA CYS A 4 -32.31 -13.80 8.24
C CYS A 4 -32.07 -12.30 8.24
N TYR A 5 -30.95 -11.86 8.81
CA TYR A 5 -30.56 -10.45 8.84
C TYR A 5 -29.49 -10.22 7.78
N LEU A 6 -29.81 -9.33 6.84
CA LEU A 6 -28.84 -8.84 5.86
C LEU A 6 -28.09 -7.67 6.49
N LYS A 7 -26.76 -7.74 6.51
CA LYS A 7 -25.88 -6.64 6.91
C LYS A 7 -25.03 -6.25 5.72
N GLU A 8 -25.25 -5.04 5.20
CA GLU A 8 -24.40 -4.45 4.18
C GLU A 8 -23.33 -3.56 4.85
N SER A 9 -22.09 -3.65 4.37
CA SER A 9 -21.03 -2.71 4.72
C SER A 9 -21.01 -1.61 3.67
N ALA A 10 -21.22 -0.35 4.07
CA ALA A 10 -21.22 0.80 3.16
C ALA A 10 -19.81 1.18 2.68
N TYR A 11 -18.77 0.63 3.30
CA TYR A 11 -17.38 0.98 3.04
C TYR A 11 -16.55 -0.27 2.76
N ILE A 12 -16.10 -0.39 1.51
CA ILE A 12 -15.23 -1.49 1.07
C ILE A 12 -13.94 -0.94 0.49
N PHE A 13 -12.86 -1.66 0.70
CA PHE A 13 -11.60 -1.46 0.01
C PHE A 13 -11.61 -2.23 -1.31
N LYS A 14 -11.25 -1.53 -2.38
CA LYS A 14 -11.00 -2.13 -3.69
C LYS A 14 -9.50 -2.36 -3.82
N THR A 15 -9.07 -3.61 -3.63
CA THR A 15 -7.65 -4.00 -3.70
C THR A 15 -7.37 -4.71 -5.02
N VAL A 16 -6.24 -4.35 -5.65
CA VAL A 16 -5.70 -5.03 -6.82
C VAL A 16 -4.29 -5.51 -6.49
N LEU A 17 -4.00 -6.77 -6.79
CA LEU A 17 -2.67 -7.35 -6.62
C LEU A 17 -1.99 -7.53 -7.97
N GLY A 18 -0.66 -7.38 -7.98
CA GLY A 18 0.16 -7.84 -9.09
C GLY A 18 0.15 -9.36 -9.20
N ASN A 19 0.45 -9.88 -10.37
CA ASN A 19 0.55 -11.33 -10.64
C ASN A 19 1.99 -11.87 -10.61
N ILE A 20 2.96 -11.03 -10.23
CA ILE A 20 4.37 -11.39 -10.12
C ILE A 20 4.81 -11.18 -8.67
N GLY A 21 5.27 -12.25 -8.04
CA GLY A 21 5.93 -12.20 -6.73
C GLY A 21 7.44 -11.99 -6.89
N PHE A 22 8.05 -11.31 -5.92
CA PHE A 22 9.48 -11.07 -5.88
C PHE A 22 10.12 -11.87 -4.73
N THR A 23 11.18 -12.61 -5.01
CA THR A 23 11.90 -13.43 -4.01
C THR A 23 13.37 -13.04 -3.87
N SER A 24 13.90 -12.22 -4.77
CA SER A 24 15.30 -11.76 -4.74
C SER A 24 15.49 -10.51 -5.59
N GLY A 25 16.67 -9.89 -5.49
CA GLY A 25 17.08 -8.80 -6.36
C GLY A 25 16.51 -7.43 -5.99
N LEU A 26 16.65 -6.51 -6.94
CA LEU A 26 16.22 -5.12 -6.83
C LEU A 26 15.09 -4.91 -7.83
N ASN A 27 13.93 -4.50 -7.34
CA ASN A 27 12.73 -4.36 -8.15
C ASN A 27 12.21 -2.92 -8.04
N TYR A 28 11.77 -2.35 -9.16
CA TYR A 28 11.28 -0.99 -9.24
C TYR A 28 10.11 -0.89 -10.19
N TRP A 29 9.09 -0.13 -9.80
CA TRP A 29 8.00 0.24 -10.67
C TRP A 29 7.40 1.58 -10.24
N GLU A 30 6.62 2.17 -11.13
CA GLU A 30 5.99 3.47 -10.92
C GLU A 30 4.48 3.35 -11.00
N ILE A 31 3.81 4.12 -10.16
CA ILE A 31 2.36 4.29 -10.17
C ILE A 31 2.04 5.73 -10.56
N LEU A 32 1.23 5.85 -11.61
CA LEU A 32 0.71 7.11 -12.09
C LEU A 32 -0.78 7.17 -11.70
N PRO A 33 -1.21 8.16 -10.91
CA PRO A 33 -2.60 8.26 -10.51
C PRO A 33 -3.42 8.91 -11.61
N GLU A 34 -4.65 8.45 -11.78
CA GLU A 34 -5.63 9.14 -12.61
C GLU A 34 -6.06 10.46 -11.95
N ASN A 35 -6.30 11.47 -12.78
CA ASN A 35 -6.60 12.84 -12.34
C ASN A 35 -7.96 13.00 -11.65
N THR A 36 -8.82 11.98 -11.72
CA THR A 36 -10.19 11.96 -11.18
C THR A 36 -10.36 11.02 -9.98
N THR A 37 -9.26 10.67 -9.29
CA THR A 37 -9.35 9.79 -8.11
C THR A 37 -10.03 10.52 -6.94
N GLU A 38 -11.23 10.06 -6.56
CA GLU A 38 -12.00 10.65 -5.45
C GLU A 38 -11.49 10.21 -4.07
N ASN A 39 -11.15 8.93 -3.94
CA ASN A 39 -10.75 8.31 -2.67
C ASN A 39 -9.23 8.39 -2.45
N GLU A 40 -8.80 8.26 -1.20
CA GLU A 40 -7.38 8.08 -0.89
C GLU A 40 -6.96 6.64 -1.19
N MET A 41 -5.72 6.45 -1.62
CA MET A 41 -5.17 5.15 -2.01
C MET A 41 -3.98 4.75 -1.14
N LYS A 42 -3.76 3.44 -1.03
CA LYS A 42 -2.57 2.85 -0.40
C LYS A 42 -1.86 2.02 -1.46
N VAL A 43 -0.59 2.29 -1.69
CA VAL A 43 0.25 1.64 -2.71
C VAL A 43 1.42 0.97 -2.02
N GLY A 44 1.68 -0.29 -2.33
CA GLY A 44 2.63 -1.07 -1.54
C GLY A 44 2.85 -2.49 -2.01
N ILE A 45 3.37 -3.30 -1.09
CA ILE A 45 3.65 -4.72 -1.28
C ILE A 45 2.92 -5.51 -0.21
N SER A 46 2.50 -6.73 -0.57
CA SER A 46 1.96 -7.71 0.35
C SER A 46 2.67 -9.04 0.16
N CYS A 47 2.94 -9.75 1.26
CA CYS A 47 3.39 -11.15 1.25
C CYS A 47 2.23 -12.16 1.35
N GLY A 48 0.99 -11.67 1.43
CA GLY A 48 -0.22 -12.50 1.46
C GLY A 48 -1.38 -11.88 0.67
N GLU A 49 -2.36 -12.70 0.35
CA GLU A 49 -3.58 -12.29 -0.36
C GLU A 49 -4.85 -12.37 0.51
N ASP A 50 -4.70 -12.81 1.76
CA ASP A 50 -5.77 -12.97 2.73
C ASP A 50 -6.11 -11.66 3.43
N PHE A 51 -6.83 -10.77 2.74
CA PHE A 51 -7.38 -9.54 3.31
C PHE A 51 -8.90 -9.45 3.11
N SER A 52 -9.60 -8.92 4.12
CA SER A 52 -11.04 -8.66 4.07
C SER A 52 -11.33 -7.43 3.21
N MET A 53 -12.49 -7.41 2.54
CA MET A 53 -13.00 -6.23 1.83
C MET A 53 -13.22 -5.02 2.77
N ASP A 54 -13.34 -5.24 4.08
CA ASP A 54 -13.51 -4.16 5.06
C ASP A 54 -12.18 -3.56 5.56
N SER A 55 -11.03 -4.01 5.01
CA SER A 55 -9.69 -3.60 5.44
C SER A 55 -8.75 -3.34 4.26
N ALA A 56 -7.72 -2.53 4.46
CA ALA A 56 -6.64 -2.42 3.49
C ALA A 56 -5.61 -3.55 3.70
N PHE A 57 -4.93 -3.98 2.62
CA PHE A 57 -3.90 -5.03 2.70
C PHE A 57 -2.78 -4.72 3.72
N CYS A 58 -2.43 -3.44 3.90
CA CYS A 58 -1.41 -3.00 4.86
C CYS A 58 -1.92 -2.83 6.30
N ASP A 59 -3.20 -3.13 6.55
CA ASP A 59 -3.71 -3.22 7.92
C ASP A 59 -3.28 -4.56 8.56
N TYR A 60 -2.76 -5.50 7.75
CA TYR A 60 -2.18 -6.77 8.17
C TYR A 60 -0.64 -6.69 8.27
N ASN A 61 -0.04 -7.53 9.11
CA ASN A 61 1.42 -7.58 9.33
C ASN A 61 2.20 -8.05 8.09
N HIS A 62 1.52 -8.60 7.09
CA HIS A 62 2.13 -9.02 5.83
C HIS A 62 2.01 -7.96 4.73
N GLY A 63 1.57 -6.73 5.04
CA GLY A 63 1.40 -5.65 4.08
C GLY A 63 2.13 -4.37 4.50
N TRP A 64 2.76 -3.71 3.52
CA TRP A 64 3.51 -2.45 3.69
C TRP A 64 3.09 -1.48 2.60
N ALA A 65 2.70 -0.25 2.96
CA ALA A 65 2.20 0.71 1.99
C ALA A 65 2.62 2.15 2.25
N PHE A 66 2.73 2.91 1.17
CA PHE A 66 2.59 4.36 1.19
C PHE A 66 1.10 4.71 1.12
N TYR A 67 0.62 5.48 2.08
CA TYR A 67 -0.71 6.07 2.07
C TYR A 67 -0.65 7.43 1.38
N GLY A 68 -1.53 7.67 0.40
CA GLY A 68 -1.56 8.87 -0.45
C GLY A 68 -1.57 10.21 0.30
N LEU A 69 -1.84 10.23 1.62
CA LEU A 69 -1.69 11.42 2.47
C LEU A 69 -0.25 11.71 2.94
N GLY A 70 0.76 10.94 2.51
CA GLY A 70 2.17 11.19 2.83
C GLY A 70 2.71 10.43 4.04
N SER A 71 2.02 9.37 4.46
CA SER A 71 2.46 8.49 5.56
C SER A 71 2.65 7.07 5.10
N ILE A 72 3.41 6.28 5.87
CA ILE A 72 3.58 4.85 5.64
C ILE A 72 2.70 4.03 6.61
N ARG A 73 2.21 2.87 6.14
CA ARG A 73 1.27 1.99 6.84
C ARG A 73 1.75 0.55 6.82
N HIS A 74 1.65 -0.11 7.96
CA HIS A 74 2.00 -1.52 8.16
C HIS A 74 1.31 -2.05 9.41
N GLY A 75 0.64 -3.22 9.31
CA GLY A 75 0.03 -3.91 10.45
C GLY A 75 -1.04 -3.14 11.23
N SER A 76 -1.57 -2.04 10.68
CA SER A 76 -2.46 -1.15 11.43
C SER A 76 -3.32 -0.27 10.54
N ASN A 77 -4.61 -0.19 10.90
CA ASN A 77 -5.61 0.65 10.23
C ASN A 77 -5.55 2.15 10.61
N SER A 78 -4.83 2.51 11.68
CA SER A 78 -4.91 3.85 12.28
C SER A 78 -3.55 4.48 12.58
N ALA A 79 -2.55 3.69 12.99
CA ALA A 79 -1.16 4.13 13.16
C ALA A 79 -0.41 4.20 11.82
N GLY A 80 0.52 5.15 11.71
CA GLY A 80 1.39 5.35 10.55
C GLY A 80 2.33 6.52 10.79
N GLN A 81 3.53 6.47 10.22
CA GLN A 81 4.54 7.52 10.35
C GLN A 81 4.50 8.46 9.16
N ASN A 82 4.67 9.76 9.39
CA ASN A 82 4.92 10.72 8.32
C ASN A 82 6.24 10.38 7.61
N TYR A 83 6.20 10.35 6.28
CA TYR A 83 7.31 9.87 5.48
C TYR A 83 7.54 10.70 4.22
N GLY A 84 6.47 11.21 3.62
CA GLY A 84 6.55 12.05 2.43
C GLY A 84 5.48 13.13 2.42
N ARG A 85 5.05 13.49 1.21
CA ARG A 85 3.98 14.45 0.98
C ARG A 85 2.77 13.76 0.34
N LYS A 86 1.66 14.49 0.25
CA LYS A 86 0.46 13.99 -0.42
C LYS A 86 0.76 13.62 -1.88
N PHE A 87 0.23 12.48 -2.32
CA PHE A 87 0.24 11.95 -3.67
C PHE A 87 -1.17 11.51 -4.04
N LYS A 88 -1.83 12.30 -4.89
CA LYS A 88 -3.20 12.07 -5.37
C LYS A 88 -3.44 12.89 -6.63
N ASN A 89 -4.09 12.30 -7.63
CA ASN A 89 -4.51 12.94 -8.89
C ASN A 89 -3.41 13.48 -9.80
N SER A 90 -2.15 13.50 -9.37
CA SER A 90 -1.00 13.86 -10.21
C SER A 90 0.31 13.34 -9.61
N GLY A 91 1.38 13.41 -10.41
CA GLY A 91 2.73 13.01 -10.04
C GLY A 91 3.02 11.53 -10.30
N VAL A 92 4.21 11.10 -9.93
CA VAL A 92 4.68 9.72 -10.09
C VAL A 92 5.16 9.18 -8.75
N LEU A 93 4.53 8.11 -8.25
CA LEU A 93 5.00 7.39 -7.08
C LEU A 93 5.83 6.19 -7.52
N GLY A 94 7.14 6.28 -7.34
CA GLY A 94 8.05 5.15 -7.52
C GLY A 94 8.10 4.30 -6.27
N LEU A 95 8.15 2.98 -6.44
CA LEU A 95 8.33 2.00 -5.38
C LEU A 95 9.58 1.17 -5.68
N TYR A 96 10.51 1.15 -4.75
CA TYR A 96 11.75 0.39 -4.84
C TYR A 96 11.81 -0.67 -3.74
N LEU A 97 11.93 -1.93 -4.15
CA LEU A 97 12.05 -3.10 -3.30
C LEU A 97 13.44 -3.72 -3.45
N ASP A 98 14.22 -3.67 -2.38
CA ASP A 98 15.50 -4.38 -2.27
C ASP A 98 15.27 -5.66 -1.46
N MET A 99 15.00 -6.77 -2.16
CA MET A 99 14.81 -8.09 -1.54
C MET A 99 16.10 -8.63 -0.94
N ASN A 100 17.27 -8.14 -1.37
CA ASN A 100 18.54 -8.57 -0.80
C ASN A 100 18.76 -7.98 0.60
N LYS A 101 18.14 -6.84 0.91
CA LYS A 101 18.23 -6.15 2.21
C LYS A 101 16.96 -6.19 3.03
N GLY A 102 15.84 -6.63 2.46
CA GLY A 102 14.53 -6.55 3.11
C GLY A 102 14.05 -5.11 3.31
N THR A 103 14.32 -4.22 2.33
CA THR A 103 13.95 -2.81 2.45
C THR A 103 13.01 -2.35 1.35
N ILE A 104 12.09 -1.47 1.73
CA ILE A 104 11.21 -0.76 0.81
C ILE A 104 11.50 0.74 0.94
N SER A 105 11.61 1.43 -0.20
CA SER A 105 11.69 2.89 -0.28
C SER A 105 10.77 3.40 -1.37
N PHE A 106 10.30 4.63 -1.24
CA PHE A 106 9.49 5.28 -2.28
C PHE A 106 10.16 6.53 -2.80
N SER A 107 9.77 6.93 -4.00
CA SER A 107 10.11 8.21 -4.59
C SER A 107 8.86 8.96 -5.05
N LEU A 108 8.86 10.28 -4.96
CA LEU A 108 7.82 11.12 -5.57
C LEU A 108 8.45 12.01 -6.64
N ASP A 109 7.97 11.90 -7.87
CA ASP A 109 8.47 12.66 -9.02
C ASP A 109 10.00 12.54 -9.19
N GLY A 110 10.51 11.31 -9.04
CA GLY A 110 11.94 11.00 -9.10
C GLY A 110 12.74 11.33 -7.82
N GLN A 111 12.16 12.04 -6.85
CA GLN A 111 12.82 12.34 -5.58
C GLN A 111 12.71 11.15 -4.62
N ASN A 112 13.84 10.53 -4.27
CA ASN A 112 13.90 9.49 -3.25
C ASN A 112 13.57 10.05 -1.85
N LEU A 113 12.65 9.40 -1.14
CA LEU A 113 12.17 9.81 0.19
C LEU A 113 12.90 9.10 1.36
N GLY A 114 13.85 8.21 1.07
CA GLY A 114 14.58 7.39 2.04
C GLY A 114 13.96 6.01 2.26
N ILE A 115 14.51 5.23 3.19
CA ILE A 115 13.96 3.91 3.52
C ILE A 115 12.64 4.09 4.29
N ALA A 116 11.55 3.52 3.77
CA ALA A 116 10.25 3.49 4.44
C ALA A 116 10.17 2.33 5.43
N PHE A 117 10.62 1.16 5.00
CA PHE A 117 10.58 -0.06 5.81
C PHE A 117 11.90 -0.80 5.72
N ASN A 118 12.31 -1.34 6.84
CA ASN A 118 13.47 -2.22 6.96
C ASN A 118 13.02 -3.42 7.76
N ASP A 119 12.55 -4.43 7.04
CA ASP A 119 12.02 -5.66 7.59
C ASP A 119 12.87 -6.80 7.05
N LYS A 120 13.96 -7.06 7.77
CA LYS A 120 14.83 -8.17 7.46
C LYS A 120 14.07 -9.44 7.81
N GLN A 121 13.68 -10.19 6.78
CA GLN A 121 13.27 -11.60 6.96
C GLN A 121 14.37 -12.39 7.68
#